data_AF-A0A343TI39-F1
#
_entry.id   AF-A0A343TI39-F1
#
_cell.length_a   1.000
_cell.length_b   1.000
_cell.length_c   1.000
_cell.angle_alpha   90.00
_cell.angle_beta   90.00
_cell.angle_gamma   90.00
#
_symmetry.space_group_name_H-M   'P 1'
#
loop_
_entity.id
_entity.type
_entity.pdbx_description
1 polymer ?
#
loop_
_entity_poly.entity_id
_entity_poly.type
_entity_poly.pdbx_seq_one_letter_code
_entity_poly.pdbx_strand_id
1 'polypeptide(L)'
;MSDDHTDTDGQSNRTRRGLLRGLGTTAGTTLLAAGLANHIVGSTAAVDAEASEFTAADTPTVEDNDGDVEKVYVAPVIEVDWMNFSEGVDEVEVTLEATVDGQTDEIYDVVLEDIDDESSDEVESTDTSSTGQFSDTNSWFQITFTQHDITDVDSDITEDDFSDNSLDAGDSKVTTVDLDLVVDVRGYESENGTVSISDSFDVEVENPDGETEVDGDANTDAE
;
A
#
# COMPACT_ATOMS: atom_id res chain seq x y z
N MET A 1 43.46 -55.53 0.61
CA MET A 1 44.58 -55.40 1.55
C MET A 1 45.04 -53.96 1.46
N SER A 2 44.55 -53.02 2.26
CA SER A 2 44.03 -53.15 3.62
C SER A 2 42.82 -52.26 3.84
N ASP A 3 41.90 -52.78 4.62
CA ASP A 3 40.82 -52.08 5.30
C ASP A 3 41.40 -51.20 6.42
N ASP A 4 40.83 -50.00 6.62
CA ASP A 4 40.83 -49.33 7.92
C ASP A 4 39.54 -48.51 8.07
N HIS A 5 38.86 -48.78 9.17
CA HIS A 5 37.58 -48.23 9.58
C HIS A 5 37.78 -46.95 10.39
N THR A 6 36.85 -46.00 10.25
CA THR A 6 36.34 -45.24 11.42
C THR A 6 34.88 -44.86 11.18
N ASP A 7 33.99 -45.63 11.80
CA ASP A 7 32.67 -45.16 12.22
C ASP A 7 32.84 -44.23 13.43
N THR A 8 32.09 -43.12 13.48
CA THR A 8 31.58 -42.61 14.75
C THR A 8 30.32 -41.76 14.54
N ASP A 9 29.24 -42.28 15.10
CA ASP A 9 27.92 -41.68 15.30
C ASP A 9 27.95 -40.31 15.99
N GLY A 10 26.91 -39.51 15.74
CA GLY A 10 26.70 -38.25 16.45
C GLY A 10 25.34 -37.59 16.22
N GLN A 11 24.24 -38.29 16.52
CA GLN A 11 22.94 -37.66 16.77
C GLN A 11 23.07 -36.50 17.77
N SER A 12 22.65 -35.29 17.40
CA SER A 12 22.23 -34.27 18.37
C SER A 12 21.19 -33.33 17.77
N ASN A 13 19.95 -33.80 17.84
CA ASN A 13 18.75 -33.08 18.24
C ASN A 13 18.93 -31.57 18.48
N ARG A 14 18.26 -30.74 17.67
CA ARG A 14 17.96 -29.35 18.06
C ARG A 14 16.54 -28.93 17.65
N THR A 15 15.56 -29.70 18.10
CA THR A 15 14.21 -29.19 18.36
C THR A 15 14.27 -28.26 19.56
N ARG A 16 14.28 -26.93 19.37
CA ARG A 16 13.80 -25.93 20.35
C ARG A 16 13.45 -24.61 19.68
N ARG A 17 12.27 -24.09 20.08
CA ARG A 17 11.67 -22.74 19.93
C ARG A 17 10.55 -22.74 18.90
N GLY A 18 9.30 -22.49 19.27
CA GLY A 18 8.74 -22.09 20.54
C GLY A 18 7.28 -21.75 20.27
N LEU A 19 6.40 -22.45 20.96
CA LEU A 19 4.95 -22.25 20.96
C LEU A 19 4.67 -20.82 21.46
N LEU A 20 4.17 -19.93 20.61
CA LEU A 20 3.53 -18.69 21.03
C LEU A 20 2.03 -18.86 20.85
N ARG A 21 1.41 -19.35 21.92
CA ARG A 21 -0.03 -19.24 22.15
C ARG A 21 -0.29 -17.87 22.75
N GLY A 22 -1.12 -17.10 22.05
CA GLY A 22 -2.19 -16.23 22.55
C GLY A 22 -1.87 -15.16 23.58
N LEU A 23 -2.31 -13.93 23.30
CA LEU A 23 -3.02 -13.04 24.22
C LEU A 23 -3.58 -11.89 23.37
N GLY A 24 -4.90 -11.78 23.31
CA GLY A 24 -5.55 -10.57 22.83
C GLY A 24 -5.44 -9.47 23.88
N THR A 25 -5.30 -8.23 23.42
CA THR A 25 -5.82 -7.00 24.01
C THR A 25 -5.60 -5.86 23.03
N THR A 26 -6.70 -5.22 22.65
CA THR A 26 -6.86 -3.93 21.97
C THR A 26 -5.98 -2.85 22.60
N ALA A 27 -5.25 -2.11 21.78
CA ALA A 27 -4.85 -0.72 21.99
C ALA A 27 -4.10 -0.22 20.75
N GLY A 28 -4.68 0.75 20.06
CA GLY A 28 -4.09 1.43 18.91
C GLY A 28 -2.69 1.94 19.20
N THR A 29 -1.78 1.59 18.31
CA THR A 29 -0.47 2.21 18.20
C THR A 29 -0.14 2.31 16.73
N THR A 30 -0.29 3.50 16.18
CA THR A 30 0.27 3.93 14.90
C THR A 30 1.77 3.64 14.89
N LEU A 31 2.16 2.57 14.19
CA LEU A 31 3.54 2.33 13.81
C LEU A 31 3.71 2.88 12.40
N LEU A 32 4.19 4.11 12.32
CA LEU A 32 4.76 4.67 11.09
C LEU A 32 5.91 3.75 10.65
N ALA A 33 5.67 2.95 9.62
CA ALA A 33 6.67 2.12 8.99
C ALA A 33 7.54 3.01 8.11
N ALA A 34 8.69 3.42 8.62
CA ALA A 34 9.73 4.02 7.78
C ALA A 34 10.26 2.94 6.82
N GLY A 35 9.97 3.12 5.53
CA GLY A 35 10.44 2.27 4.44
C GLY A 35 11.96 2.07 4.48
N LEU A 36 12.39 0.81 4.38
CA LEU A 36 13.80 0.45 4.26
C LEU A 36 14.09 0.16 2.78
N ALA A 37 14.53 1.17 2.04
CA ALA A 37 15.04 1.03 0.67
C ALA A 37 16.22 0.04 0.63
N ASN A 38 16.09 -1.04 -0.15
CA ASN A 38 17.02 -2.17 -0.12
C ASN A 38 17.78 -2.35 -1.45
N HIS A 39 18.94 -1.68 -1.54
CA HIS A 39 20.16 -1.92 -2.35
C HIS A 39 20.10 -2.60 -3.75
N ILE A 40 20.39 -1.78 -4.76
CA ILE A 40 20.77 -2.07 -6.16
C ILE A 40 22.07 -2.89 -6.26
N VAL A 41 22.10 -3.92 -7.11
CA VAL A 41 23.33 -4.65 -7.52
C VAL A 41 23.49 -4.57 -9.04
N GLY A 42 24.42 -3.75 -9.54
CA GLY A 42 24.98 -3.95 -10.89
C GLY A 42 25.32 -2.71 -11.71
N SER A 43 24.75 -1.53 -11.43
CA SER A 43 24.97 -0.31 -12.20
C SER A 43 25.54 0.82 -11.33
N THR A 44 26.25 1.79 -11.93
CA THR A 44 26.67 3.02 -11.22
C THR A 44 25.52 4.02 -11.08
N ALA A 45 24.47 3.83 -11.88
CA ALA A 45 23.19 4.52 -11.73
C ALA A 45 22.52 4.09 -10.42
N ALA A 46 21.94 5.07 -9.73
CA ALA A 46 21.18 4.87 -8.51
C ALA A 46 19.79 5.47 -8.72
N VAL A 47 18.78 4.74 -8.24
CA VAL A 47 17.38 5.16 -8.24
C VAL A 47 16.92 5.05 -6.81
N ASP A 48 16.20 6.07 -6.38
CA ASP A 48 15.51 6.13 -5.11
C ASP A 48 14.08 6.57 -5.41
N ALA A 49 13.11 5.95 -4.77
CA ALA A 49 11.72 6.37 -4.92
C ALA A 49 11.14 6.42 -3.51
N GLU A 50 10.45 7.51 -3.21
CA GLU A 50 9.74 7.69 -1.96
C GLU A 50 8.26 7.95 -2.29
N ALA A 51 7.36 7.16 -1.70
CA ALA A 51 5.94 7.43 -1.79
C ALA A 51 5.60 8.48 -0.72
N SER A 52 5.37 9.71 -1.16
CA SER A 52 5.10 10.86 -0.29
C SER A 52 3.65 10.81 0.16
N GLU A 53 3.41 9.96 1.17
CA GLU A 53 2.16 9.81 1.89
C GLU A 53 1.03 9.27 0.98
N PHE A 54 0.77 7.96 1.03
CA PHE A 54 -0.51 7.40 0.59
C PHE A 54 -1.61 8.02 1.45
N THR A 55 -2.06 9.19 1.05
CA THR A 55 -3.13 9.88 1.74
C THR A 55 -4.42 9.26 1.23
N ALA A 56 -4.79 8.10 1.80
CA ALA A 56 -6.20 7.73 1.85
C ALA A 56 -6.91 8.97 2.42
N ALA A 57 -7.65 9.68 1.56
CA ALA A 57 -8.23 10.97 1.89
C ALA A 57 -9.12 10.80 3.12
N ASP A 58 -8.59 11.13 4.31
CA ASP A 58 -9.14 10.75 5.63
C ASP A 58 -9.60 9.28 5.66
N THR A 59 -8.81 8.35 6.25
CA THR A 59 -9.19 6.93 6.45
C THR A 59 -10.71 6.80 6.62
N PRO A 60 -11.42 6.28 5.59
CA PRO A 60 -12.86 6.44 5.56
C PRO A 60 -13.46 5.59 6.67
N THR A 61 -13.87 6.22 7.77
CA THR A 61 -14.79 5.59 8.71
C THR A 61 -16.14 5.58 8.02
N VAL A 62 -16.55 4.40 7.56
CA VAL A 62 -17.90 4.22 7.01
C VAL A 62 -18.83 3.98 8.19
N GLU A 63 -19.53 5.05 8.60
CA GLU A 63 -20.60 4.99 9.59
C GLU A 63 -21.92 4.62 8.89
N ASP A 64 -22.15 3.32 8.68
CA ASP A 64 -23.44 2.80 8.22
C ASP A 64 -24.02 1.83 9.26
N ASN A 65 -25.32 1.94 9.51
CA ASN A 65 -26.03 1.11 10.48
C ASN A 65 -26.05 -0.37 10.06
N ASP A 66 -25.80 -0.64 8.77
CA ASP A 66 -25.77 -1.99 8.20
C ASP A 66 -24.33 -2.51 8.02
N GLY A 67 -23.29 -1.71 8.31
CA GLY A 67 -21.88 -2.12 8.22
C GLY A 67 -21.40 -2.37 6.78
N ASP A 68 -22.05 -1.73 5.80
CA ASP A 68 -21.77 -1.91 4.38
C ASP A 68 -20.80 -0.84 3.86
N VAL A 69 -19.82 -1.27 3.06
CA VAL A 69 -18.86 -0.42 2.33
C VAL A 69 -19.14 -0.54 0.84
N GLU A 70 -19.54 0.56 0.21
CA GLU A 70 -19.83 0.55 -1.24
C GLU A 70 -18.55 0.64 -2.08
N LYS A 71 -17.57 1.47 -1.69
CA LYS A 71 -16.37 1.69 -2.51
C LYS A 71 -15.17 2.05 -1.68
N VAL A 72 -14.01 1.52 -2.04
CA VAL A 72 -12.71 1.91 -1.48
C VAL A 72 -11.83 2.44 -2.59
N TYR A 73 -11.23 3.62 -2.37
CA TYR A 73 -10.45 4.30 -3.39
C TYR A 73 -9.00 4.53 -2.97
N VAL A 74 -8.10 4.45 -3.95
CA VAL A 74 -6.66 4.73 -3.77
C VAL A 74 -6.22 5.76 -4.82
N ALA A 75 -5.53 6.81 -4.37
CA ALA A 75 -5.02 7.89 -5.22
C ALA A 75 -3.58 8.26 -4.79
N PRO A 76 -2.58 7.46 -5.19
CA PRO A 76 -1.21 7.62 -4.71
C PRO A 76 -0.52 8.83 -5.33
N VAL A 77 0.42 9.39 -4.57
CA VAL A 77 1.38 10.39 -5.04
C VAL A 77 2.78 9.85 -4.75
N ILE A 78 3.61 9.76 -5.79
CA ILE A 78 4.95 9.19 -5.68
C ILE A 78 6.00 10.18 -6.15
N GLU A 79 7.13 10.25 -5.45
CA GLU A 79 8.31 10.98 -5.85
C GLU A 79 9.40 9.98 -6.25
N VAL A 80 9.96 10.16 -7.44
CA VAL A 80 11.02 9.29 -7.98
C VAL A 80 12.24 10.15 -8.27
N ASP A 81 13.35 9.78 -7.65
CA ASP A 81 14.65 10.42 -7.77
C ASP A 81 15.65 9.48 -8.46
N TRP A 82 16.45 10.01 -9.36
CA TRP A 82 17.52 9.26 -9.99
C TRP A 82 18.83 10.03 -10.03
N MET A 83 19.92 9.27 -10.03
CA MET A 83 21.28 9.81 -10.06
C MET A 83 22.21 8.95 -10.92
N ASN A 84 23.16 9.62 -11.57
CA ASN A 84 24.22 9.03 -12.38
C ASN A 84 23.71 8.23 -13.60
N PHE A 85 22.62 8.65 -14.23
CA PHE A 85 22.20 8.16 -15.54
C PHE A 85 22.93 8.96 -16.61
N SER A 86 23.77 8.34 -17.44
CA SER A 86 24.74 9.05 -18.27
C SER A 86 24.12 9.90 -19.37
N GLU A 87 23.04 9.42 -20.01
CA GLU A 87 22.24 10.14 -21.01
C GLU A 87 20.84 10.51 -20.50
N GLY A 88 20.58 10.27 -19.22
CA GLY A 88 19.26 10.39 -18.61
C GLY A 88 18.50 9.07 -18.55
N VAL A 89 17.23 9.19 -18.17
CA VAL A 89 16.22 8.14 -18.15
C VAL A 89 15.52 8.12 -19.51
N ASP A 90 15.32 6.94 -20.04
CA ASP A 90 14.55 6.69 -21.27
C ASP A 90 13.09 6.35 -20.95
N GLU A 91 12.87 5.62 -19.85
CA GLU A 91 11.55 5.09 -19.48
C GLU A 91 11.45 4.91 -17.96
N VAL A 92 10.28 5.19 -17.40
CA VAL A 92 9.91 4.81 -16.03
C VAL A 92 8.63 3.99 -16.08
N GLU A 93 8.71 2.75 -15.62
CA GLU A 93 7.58 1.84 -15.44
C GLU A 93 7.21 1.83 -13.96
N VAL A 94 5.93 2.03 -13.67
CA VAL A 94 5.38 2.09 -12.32
C VAL A 94 4.22 1.10 -12.22
N THR A 95 4.36 0.13 -11.33
CA THR A 95 3.31 -0.83 -11.01
C THR A 95 2.89 -0.64 -9.56
N LEU A 96 1.59 -0.52 -9.30
CA LEU A 96 1.03 -0.51 -7.94
C LEU A 96 0.04 -1.66 -7.79
N GLU A 97 0.26 -2.49 -6.78
CA GLU A 97 -0.63 -3.57 -6.39
C GLU A 97 -1.27 -3.24 -5.02
N ALA A 98 -2.51 -3.65 -4.81
CA ALA A 98 -3.13 -3.71 -3.49
C ALA A 98 -3.39 -5.15 -3.09
N THR A 99 -3.24 -5.43 -1.80
CA THR A 99 -3.54 -6.72 -1.20
C THR A 99 -4.47 -6.56 0.00
N VAL A 100 -5.56 -7.33 0.01
CA VAL A 100 -6.53 -7.41 1.11
C VAL A 100 -6.81 -8.87 1.41
N ASP A 101 -6.60 -9.29 2.66
CA ASP A 101 -6.79 -10.69 3.11
C ASP A 101 -6.12 -11.76 2.22
N GLY A 102 -5.03 -11.40 1.55
CA GLY A 102 -4.26 -12.26 0.65
C GLY A 102 -4.81 -12.37 -0.79
N GLN A 103 -5.82 -11.57 -1.13
CA GLN A 103 -6.23 -11.29 -2.51
C GLN A 103 -5.45 -10.06 -2.99
N THR A 104 -4.82 -10.15 -4.15
CA THR A 104 -3.98 -9.09 -4.71
C THR A 104 -4.55 -8.66 -6.04
N ASP A 105 -4.66 -7.36 -6.25
CA ASP A 105 -5.09 -6.75 -7.51
C ASP A 105 -4.10 -5.68 -7.96
N GLU A 106 -3.88 -5.59 -9.28
CA GLU A 106 -3.03 -4.56 -9.89
C GLU A 106 -3.87 -3.31 -10.14
N ILE A 107 -3.51 -2.21 -9.48
CA ILE A 107 -4.26 -0.95 -9.53
C ILE A 107 -3.80 -0.09 -10.72
N TYR A 108 -2.48 -0.01 -10.92
CA TYR A 108 -1.86 0.76 -11.99
C TYR A 108 -0.70 0.00 -12.62
N ASP A 109 -0.58 0.10 -13.94
CA ASP A 109 0.59 -0.32 -14.73
C ASP A 109 0.91 0.78 -15.76
N VAL A 110 1.75 1.72 -15.36
CA VAL A 110 2.01 2.94 -16.14
C VAL A 110 3.44 2.96 -16.63
N VAL A 111 3.62 3.23 -17.92
CA VAL A 111 4.92 3.47 -18.54
C VAL A 111 4.99 4.92 -19.00
N LEU A 112 6.00 5.66 -18.52
CA LEU A 112 6.27 7.04 -18.88
C LEU A 112 7.55 7.10 -19.71
N GLU A 113 7.49 7.72 -20.90
CA GLU A 113 8.67 7.97 -21.74
C GLU A 113 9.15 9.43 -21.66
N ASP A 114 8.32 10.32 -21.11
CA ASP A 114 8.65 11.72 -20.85
C ASP A 114 7.89 12.20 -19.60
N ILE A 115 8.29 13.36 -19.09
CA ILE A 115 7.69 13.98 -17.92
C ILE A 115 6.35 14.65 -18.22
N ASP A 116 6.17 15.10 -19.47
CA ASP A 116 4.91 15.65 -19.98
C ASP A 116 4.00 14.54 -20.55
N ASP A 117 4.30 13.26 -20.25
CA ASP A 117 3.53 12.12 -20.74
C ASP A 117 2.22 11.97 -19.94
N GLU A 118 1.26 12.83 -20.26
CA GLU A 118 -0.14 12.72 -19.82
C GLU A 118 -0.92 11.68 -20.67
N SER A 119 -0.24 10.78 -21.40
CA SER A 119 -0.91 9.88 -22.34
C SER A 119 -1.61 8.70 -21.65
N SER A 120 -1.34 8.44 -20.37
CA SER A 120 -2.09 7.45 -19.59
C SER A 120 -3.29 8.12 -18.89
N ASP A 121 -4.48 7.54 -19.04
CA ASP A 121 -5.70 7.95 -18.34
C ASP A 121 -5.57 7.75 -16.80
N GLU A 122 -4.54 7.02 -16.35
CA GLU A 122 -4.24 6.70 -14.95
C GLU A 122 -3.41 7.78 -14.25
N VAL A 123 -2.84 8.73 -14.98
CA VAL A 123 -2.00 9.82 -14.43
C VAL A 123 -2.75 11.14 -14.53
N GLU A 124 -3.01 11.80 -13.40
CA GLU A 124 -3.64 13.13 -13.40
C GLU A 124 -2.65 14.24 -13.71
N SER A 125 -1.43 14.11 -13.19
CA SER A 125 -0.37 15.07 -13.44
C SER A 125 0.99 14.52 -13.07
N THR A 126 1.98 14.99 -13.80
CA THR A 126 3.37 14.85 -13.44
C THR A 126 3.95 16.23 -13.15
N ASP A 127 4.54 16.43 -11.98
CA ASP A 127 5.15 17.70 -11.58
C ASP A 127 6.65 17.53 -11.40
N THR A 128 7.39 18.55 -11.81
CA THR A 128 8.78 18.70 -11.39
C THR A 128 8.92 20.02 -10.69
N SER A 129 9.65 20.04 -9.57
CA SER A 129 10.07 21.32 -9.01
C SER A 129 11.04 22.03 -9.97
N SER A 130 10.46 22.76 -10.90
CA SER A 130 11.03 23.84 -11.70
C SER A 130 12.08 23.56 -12.79
N THR A 131 12.66 22.37 -12.98
CA THR A 131 13.54 22.10 -14.16
C THR A 131 13.77 20.62 -14.55
N GLY A 132 13.25 19.63 -13.83
CA GLY A 132 13.63 18.23 -14.05
C GLY A 132 13.14 17.69 -15.40
N GLN A 133 13.99 16.97 -16.13
CA GLN A 133 13.63 16.25 -17.36
C GLN A 133 14.23 14.85 -17.31
N PHE A 134 13.61 13.88 -17.96
CA PHE A 134 14.15 12.53 -18.10
C PHE A 134 15.56 12.53 -18.70
N SER A 135 15.86 13.45 -19.63
CA SER A 135 17.21 13.63 -20.18
C SER A 135 18.29 14.13 -19.19
N ASP A 136 17.90 14.53 -17.98
CA ASP A 136 18.87 14.94 -16.96
C ASP A 136 19.57 13.75 -16.33
N THR A 137 20.88 13.87 -16.16
CA THR A 137 21.69 12.81 -15.53
C THR A 137 21.36 12.55 -14.06
N ASN A 138 20.79 13.55 -13.38
CA ASN A 138 20.33 13.48 -12.00
C ASN A 138 19.10 14.38 -11.91
N SER A 139 17.96 13.83 -11.54
CA SER A 139 16.72 14.58 -11.44
C SER A 139 15.73 13.84 -10.57
N TRP A 140 14.55 14.44 -10.44
CA TRP A 140 13.42 13.83 -9.78
C TRP A 140 12.13 14.32 -10.40
N PHE A 141 11.06 13.57 -10.14
CA PHE A 141 9.71 13.96 -10.52
C PHE A 141 8.67 13.37 -9.58
N GLN A 142 7.50 14.01 -9.56
CA GLN A 142 6.35 13.54 -8.81
C GLN A 142 5.26 13.12 -9.78
N ILE A 143 4.66 11.94 -9.55
CA ILE A 143 3.48 11.46 -10.28
C ILE A 143 2.30 11.48 -9.32
N THR A 144 1.19 12.08 -9.77
CA THR A 144 -0.11 11.98 -9.11
C THR A 144 -1.03 11.11 -9.96
N PHE A 145 -1.51 10.02 -9.38
CA PHE A 145 -2.38 9.07 -10.07
C PHE A 145 -3.86 9.42 -9.92
N THR A 146 -4.63 9.12 -10.96
CA THR A 146 -6.10 9.24 -10.96
C THR A 146 -6.69 8.31 -9.93
N GLN A 147 -7.60 8.80 -9.09
CA GLN A 147 -8.31 7.97 -8.12
C GLN A 147 -8.88 6.68 -8.74
N HIS A 148 -8.50 5.53 -8.17
CA HIS A 148 -8.96 4.19 -8.59
C HIS A 148 -9.81 3.53 -7.51
N ASP A 149 -10.89 2.85 -7.91
CA ASP A 149 -11.78 2.08 -7.04
C ASP A 149 -11.30 0.62 -6.95
N ILE A 150 -10.69 0.24 -5.81
CA ILE A 150 -10.13 -1.11 -5.63
C ILE A 150 -11.19 -2.16 -5.35
N THR A 151 -12.46 -1.77 -5.36
CA THR A 151 -13.63 -2.65 -5.17
C THR A 151 -14.50 -2.72 -6.43
N ASP A 152 -13.99 -2.29 -7.59
CA ASP A 152 -14.75 -2.33 -8.84
C ASP A 152 -15.12 -3.77 -9.23
N VAL A 153 -16.16 -3.93 -10.05
CA VAL A 153 -16.84 -5.21 -10.33
C VAL A 153 -15.92 -6.29 -10.93
N ASP A 154 -14.81 -5.89 -11.53
CA ASP A 154 -13.83 -6.78 -12.16
C ASP A 154 -12.57 -7.03 -11.27
N SER A 155 -12.52 -6.50 -10.04
CA SER A 155 -11.43 -6.70 -9.09
C SER A 155 -11.58 -8.00 -8.28
N ASP A 156 -10.44 -8.58 -7.87
CA ASP A 156 -10.40 -9.67 -6.89
C ASP A 156 -10.64 -9.18 -5.45
N ILE A 157 -10.53 -7.87 -5.21
CA ILE A 157 -10.88 -7.20 -3.95
C ILE A 157 -12.30 -6.62 -4.12
N THR A 158 -13.17 -6.84 -3.15
CA THR A 158 -14.60 -6.53 -3.26
C THR A 158 -15.14 -5.78 -2.04
N GLU A 159 -16.31 -5.17 -2.19
CA GLU A 159 -17.08 -4.53 -1.11
C GLU A 159 -17.24 -5.44 0.13
N ASP A 160 -17.41 -6.75 -0.09
CA ASP A 160 -17.60 -7.76 0.97
C ASP A 160 -16.33 -7.95 1.83
N ASP A 161 -15.14 -7.66 1.30
CA ASP A 161 -13.87 -7.78 2.05
C ASP A 161 -13.78 -6.69 3.14
N PHE A 162 -14.42 -5.55 2.90
CA PHE A 162 -14.47 -4.42 3.82
C PHE A 162 -15.71 -4.47 4.71
N SER A 163 -16.87 -4.86 4.17
CA SER A 163 -18.16 -4.86 4.86
C SER A 163 -18.28 -5.95 5.95
N ASP A 164 -19.14 -5.70 6.95
CA ASP A 164 -19.57 -6.71 7.93
C ASP A 164 -20.94 -6.37 8.54
N ASN A 165 -21.98 -6.93 7.93
CA ASN A 165 -23.37 -6.81 8.40
C ASN A 165 -23.70 -7.63 9.67
N SER A 166 -22.70 -8.27 10.27
CA SER A 166 -22.84 -8.98 11.55
C SER A 166 -22.35 -8.19 12.74
N LEU A 167 -21.85 -6.96 12.54
CA LEU A 167 -21.46 -6.05 13.61
C LEU A 167 -22.65 -5.71 14.52
N ASP A 168 -22.49 -5.97 15.82
CA ASP A 168 -23.43 -5.51 16.83
C ASP A 168 -23.34 -3.97 16.95
N ALA A 169 -24.37 -3.32 17.52
CA ALA A 169 -24.34 -1.87 17.75
C ALA A 169 -23.19 -1.49 18.70
N GLY A 170 -22.39 -0.52 18.29
CA GLY A 170 -21.18 -0.04 18.96
C GLY A 170 -19.91 -0.84 18.64
N ASP A 171 -19.98 -1.86 17.76
CA ASP A 171 -18.80 -2.61 17.31
C ASP A 171 -18.23 -2.05 15.99
N SER A 172 -16.94 -2.26 15.77
CA SER A 172 -16.25 -1.93 14.53
C SER A 172 -15.43 -3.10 13.97
N LYS A 173 -15.24 -3.11 12.65
CA LYS A 173 -14.32 -3.98 11.92
C LYS A 173 -13.25 -3.12 11.26
N VAL A 174 -12.02 -3.58 11.31
CA VAL A 174 -10.89 -2.98 10.61
C VAL A 174 -10.36 -3.98 9.58
N THR A 175 -10.28 -3.53 8.34
CA THR A 175 -9.64 -4.25 7.23
C THR A 175 -8.41 -3.46 6.79
N THR A 176 -7.24 -4.10 6.81
CA THR A 176 -5.99 -3.49 6.34
C THR A 176 -5.83 -3.73 4.85
N VAL A 177 -5.46 -2.69 4.12
CA VAL A 177 -5.04 -2.73 2.72
C VAL A 177 -3.53 -2.56 2.69
N ASP A 178 -2.83 -3.59 2.22
CA ASP A 178 -1.40 -3.52 1.93
C ASP A 178 -1.21 -3.03 0.49
N LEU A 179 -0.27 -2.11 0.27
CA LEU A 179 0.07 -1.55 -1.03
C LEU A 179 1.52 -1.87 -1.35
N ASP A 180 1.79 -2.36 -2.55
CA ASP A 180 3.13 -2.67 -3.05
C ASP A 180 3.37 -1.93 -4.36
N LEU A 181 4.26 -0.95 -4.32
CA LEU A 181 4.69 -0.15 -5.46
C LEU A 181 6.05 -0.64 -5.97
N VAL A 182 6.16 -0.88 -7.26
CA VAL A 182 7.41 -1.14 -7.95
C VAL A 182 7.65 -0.04 -8.98
N VAL A 183 8.85 0.55 -8.93
CA VAL A 183 9.30 1.56 -9.89
C VAL A 183 10.54 1.03 -10.59
N ASP A 184 10.43 0.82 -11.90
CA ASP A 184 11.50 0.39 -12.78
C ASP A 184 11.93 1.56 -13.67
N VAL A 185 13.12 2.09 -13.41
CA VAL A 185 13.72 3.18 -14.20
C VAL A 185 14.74 2.59 -15.15
N ARG A 186 14.56 2.87 -16.45
CA ARG A 186 15.47 2.45 -17.52
C ARG A 186 16.08 3.68 -18.16
N GLY A 187 17.39 3.65 -18.37
CA GLY A 187 18.11 4.61 -19.19
C GLY A 187 19.01 3.90 -20.19
N TYR A 188 20.02 4.62 -20.68
CA TYR A 188 20.81 4.15 -21.80
C TYR A 188 21.65 2.88 -21.50
N GLU A 189 21.75 1.99 -22.48
CA GLU A 189 22.50 0.72 -22.43
C GLU A 189 22.14 -0.21 -21.26
N SER A 190 22.84 -0.08 -20.12
CA SER A 190 22.70 -0.96 -18.94
C SER A 190 22.50 -0.14 -17.67
N GLU A 191 22.06 1.11 -17.83
CA GLU A 191 21.64 1.98 -16.73
C GLU A 191 20.20 1.66 -16.42
N ASN A 192 19.97 0.90 -15.35
CA ASN A 192 18.65 0.57 -14.84
C ASN A 192 18.69 0.58 -13.31
N GLY A 193 17.54 0.86 -12.71
CA GLY A 193 17.32 0.69 -11.28
C GLY A 193 15.87 0.33 -11.03
N THR A 194 15.68 -0.54 -10.03
CA THR A 194 14.37 -0.96 -9.56
C THR A 194 14.27 -0.58 -8.09
N VAL A 195 13.17 0.05 -7.71
CA VAL A 195 12.82 0.35 -6.33
C VAL A 195 11.48 -0.32 -6.03
N SER A 196 11.35 -0.88 -4.83
CA SER A 196 10.09 -1.42 -4.33
C SER A 196 9.78 -0.77 -3.00
N ILE A 197 8.55 -0.27 -2.87
CA ILE A 197 8.03 0.40 -1.67
C ILE A 197 6.77 -0.33 -1.28
N SER A 198 6.63 -0.65 0.01
CA SER A 198 5.39 -1.20 0.55
C SER A 198 4.86 -0.24 1.61
N ASP A 199 3.56 0.00 1.60
CA ASP A 199 2.84 0.77 2.63
C ASP A 199 1.51 0.09 2.96
N SER A 200 0.81 0.55 4.00
CA SER A 200 -0.53 0.05 4.29
C SER A 200 -1.40 1.08 5.00
N PHE A 201 -2.71 0.93 4.80
CA PHE A 201 -3.72 1.74 5.48
C PHE A 201 -4.88 0.88 5.97
N ASP A 202 -5.58 1.37 6.99
CA ASP A 202 -6.71 0.69 7.60
C ASP A 202 -8.03 1.33 7.13
N VAL A 203 -8.99 0.49 6.74
CA VAL A 203 -10.39 0.85 6.52
C VAL A 203 -11.19 0.37 7.72
N GLU A 204 -11.85 1.29 8.43
CA GLU A 204 -12.69 0.98 9.59
C GLU A 204 -14.17 1.15 9.24
N VAL A 205 -14.95 0.13 9.55
CA VAL A 205 -16.41 0.13 9.44
C VAL A 205 -16.97 0.05 10.85
N GLU A 206 -17.83 1.00 11.23
CA GLU A 206 -18.46 1.05 12.54
C GLU A 206 -19.98 0.95 12.41
N ASN A 207 -20.60 0.09 13.22
CA ASN A 207 -22.04 0.13 13.43
C ASN A 207 -22.33 1.02 14.66
N PRO A 208 -22.80 2.27 14.48
CA PRO A 208 -22.90 3.22 15.57
C PRO A 208 -23.89 2.78 16.67
N ASP A 209 -23.68 3.25 17.90
CA ASP A 209 -24.66 3.10 18.98
C ASP A 209 -26.01 3.69 18.54
N GLY A 210 -27.07 2.87 18.54
CA GLY A 210 -28.41 3.35 18.25
C GLY A 210 -28.91 4.34 19.30
N GLU A 211 -28.80 5.64 19.04
CA GLU A 211 -29.35 6.68 19.92
C GLU A 211 -30.87 6.75 19.77
N THR A 212 -31.60 6.30 20.80
CA THR A 212 -33.05 6.53 20.89
C THR A 212 -33.35 7.58 21.96
N GLU A 213 -33.37 8.86 21.57
CA GLU A 213 -33.92 9.92 22.42
C GLU A 213 -35.45 9.91 22.35
N VAL A 214 -36.11 9.57 23.46
CA VAL A 214 -37.57 9.68 23.60
C VAL A 214 -37.88 10.91 24.44
N ASP A 215 -38.15 12.03 23.77
CA ASP A 215 -38.71 13.22 24.42
C ASP A 215 -40.23 13.13 24.51
N GLY A 216 -40.75 13.32 25.72
CA GLY A 216 -42.17 13.32 26.02
C GLY A 216 -42.55 14.49 26.90
N ASP A 217 -43.14 15.53 26.32
CA ASP A 217 -43.79 16.60 27.07
C ASP A 217 -45.20 16.16 27.52
N ALA A 218 -45.39 16.07 28.83
CA ALA A 218 -46.72 15.94 29.42
C ALA A 218 -47.29 17.33 29.73
N ASN A 219 -48.28 17.78 28.95
CA ASN A 219 -49.06 18.97 29.30
C ASN A 219 -49.83 18.71 30.60
N THR A 220 -49.38 19.27 31.72
CA THR A 220 -50.17 19.34 32.96
C THR A 220 -50.97 20.64 33.00
N ASP A 221 -51.91 20.82 32.06
CA ASP A 221 -53.00 21.75 32.29
C ASP A 221 -54.17 20.96 32.90
N ALA A 222 -54.32 21.13 34.20
CA ALA A 222 -55.52 20.76 34.94
C ALA A 222 -56.24 22.06 35.33
N GLU A 223 -57.42 22.30 34.76
CA GLU A 223 -58.42 23.24 35.26
C GLU A 223 -59.73 22.50 35.59
#